data_AF-A0A2N0PVN6-F1
#
_entry.id   AF-A0A2N0PVN6-F1
#
_cell.length_a   1.000
_cell.length_b   1.000
_cell.length_c   1.000
_cell.angle_alpha   90.00
_cell.angle_beta   90.00
_cell.angle_gamma   90.00
#
_symmetry.space_group_name_H-M   'P 1'
#
loop_
_entity.id
_entity.type
_entity.pdbx_description
1 polymer ?
#
loop_
_entity_poly.entity_id
_entity_poly.type
_entity_poly.pdbx_seq_one_letter_code
_entity_poly.pdbx_strand_id
1 'polypeptide(L)' 'LERRIPAKQNNPKNLAELEALLQECWLEIPSEVYQKLVKSMIRRIDAVLKARGYLTRY' A
#
# COMPACT_ATOMS: atom_id res chain seq x y z
N LEU A 1 -2.56 -10.90 -0.02
CA LEU A 1 -2.35 -9.47 -0.29
C LEU A 1 -0.91 -9.19 -0.73
N GLU A 2 -0.26 -10.13 -1.41
CA GLU A 2 1.08 -9.86 -1.96
C GLU A 2 0.92 -9.40 -3.40
N ARG A 3 0.74 -8.09 -3.58
CA ARG A 3 1.05 -7.49 -4.88
C ARG A 3 2.57 -7.58 -5.01
N ARG A 4 3.05 -8.41 -5.93
CA ARG A 4 4.42 -8.30 -6.44
C ARG A 4 4.55 -6.88 -7.00
N ILE A 5 5.18 -6.01 -6.22
CA ILE A 5 5.66 -4.72 -6.72
C ILE A 5 6.71 -5.11 -7.77
N PRO A 6 6.52 -4.78 -9.05
CA PRO A 6 7.58 -4.98 -10.03
C PRO A 6 8.79 -4.23 -9.49
N ALA A 7 9.89 -4.93 -9.24
CA ALA A 7 11.11 -4.27 -8.80
C ALA A 7 11.46 -3.22 -9.86
N LYS A 8 11.32 -1.93 -9.53
CA LYS A 8 11.94 -0.87 -10.35
C LYS A 8 13.41 -1.26 -10.45
N GLN A 9 13.96 -1.31 -11.66
CA GLN A 9 15.34 -1.72 -11.92
C GLN A 9 16.40 -0.80 -11.27
N ASN A 10 15.96 0.28 -10.60
CA ASN A 10 16.81 1.26 -9.96
C ASN A 10 17.01 0.88 -8.49
N ASN A 11 18.07 0.10 -8.23
CA ASN A 11 18.56 -0.11 -6.87
C ASN A 11 19.39 1.12 -6.44
N PRO A 12 18.93 1.93 -5.47
CA PRO A 12 19.67 3.12 -5.04
C PRO A 12 21.01 2.74 -4.40
N LYS A 13 22.05 3.52 -4.69
CA LYS A 13 23.42 3.27 -4.20
C LYS A 13 23.72 4.02 -2.90
N ASN A 14 22.89 5.00 -2.53
CA ASN A 14 23.04 5.82 -1.33
C ASN A 14 21.66 6.32 -0.84
N LEU A 15 21.66 6.94 0.34
CA LEU A 15 20.43 7.43 0.98
C LEU A 15 19.73 8.54 0.16
N ALA A 16 20.49 9.42 -0.50
CA ALA A 16 19.92 10.51 -1.29
C ALA A 16 19.17 9.98 -2.52
N GLU A 17 19.74 9.00 -3.22
CA GLU A 17 19.08 8.31 -4.33
C GLU A 17 17.83 7.56 -3.86
N LEU A 18 17.89 6.90 -2.69
CA LEU A 18 16.74 6.22 -2.12
C LEU A 18 15.61 7.21 -1.80
N GLU A 19 15.93 8.35 -1.19
CA GLU A 19 14.95 9.38 -0.85
C GLU A 19 14.27 9.92 -2.11
N ALA A 20 15.04 10.28 -3.14
CA ALA A 20 14.50 10.76 -4.40
C ALA A 20 13.56 9.73 -5.05
N LEU A 21 13.98 8.45 -5.11
CA LEU A 21 13.16 7.38 -5.65
C LEU A 21 11.86 7.16 -4.85
N LEU A 22 11.90 7.26 -3.52
CA LEU A 22 10.71 7.15 -2.69
C LEU A 22 9.74 8.31 -2.93
N GLN A 23 10.25 9.54 -3.08
CA GLN A 23 9.44 10.71 -3.40
C GLN A 23 8.78 10.57 -4.78
N GLU A 24 9.53 10.17 -5.80
CA GLU A 24 9.00 9.89 -7.14
C GLU A 24 7.92 8.81 -7.09
N CYS A 25 8.20 7.68 -6.43
CA CYS A 25 7.24 6.59 -6.30
C CYS A 25 5.99 7.04 -5.54
N TRP A 26 6.11 7.89 -4.52
CA TRP A 26 4.98 8.43 -3.79
C TRP A 26 4.09 9.32 -4.68
N LEU A 27 4.70 10.19 -5.48
CA LEU A 27 4.00 11.09 -6.40
C LEU A 27 3.33 10.35 -7.57
N GLU A 28 3.88 9.21 -7.99
CA GLU A 28 3.30 8.36 -9.05
C GLU A 28 2.04 7.60 -8.61
N ILE A 29 1.77 7.44 -7.30
CA ILE A 29 0.61 6.68 -6.83
C ILE A 29 -0.68 7.43 -7.22
N PRO A 30 -1.55 6.83 -8.05
CA PRO A 30 -2.78 7.48 -8.48
C PRO A 30 -3.73 7.71 -7.30
N SER A 31 -4.45 8.85 -7.31
CA SER A 31 -5.37 9.23 -6.24
C SER A 31 -6.44 8.16 -5.96
N GLU A 32 -6.82 7.42 -7.00
CA GLU A 32 -7.81 6.35 -6.99
C GLU A 32 -7.37 5.18 -6.09
N VAL A 33 -6.07 4.96 -5.91
CA VAL A 33 -5.54 3.94 -5.00
C VAL A 33 -5.94 4.27 -3.57
N TYR A 34 -5.70 5.51 -3.13
CA TYR A 34 -6.07 5.97 -1.79
C TYR A 34 -7.59 5.99 -1.61
N GLN A 35 -8.34 6.46 -2.61
CA GLN A 35 -9.80 6.44 -2.55
C GLN A 35 -10.36 5.02 -2.42
N LYS A 36 -9.79 4.04 -3.15
CA LYS A 36 -10.18 2.63 -3.03
C LYS A 36 -9.82 2.05 -1.66
N LEU A 37 -8.69 2.43 -1.08
CA LEU A 37 -8.31 2.02 0.27
C LEU A 37 -9.33 2.51 1.29
N VAL A 38 -9.67 3.80 1.28
CA VAL A 38 -10.69 4.38 2.18
C VAL A 38 -12.05 3.69 1.98
N LYS A 39 -12.51 3.56 0.73
CA LYS A 39 -13.78 2.87 0.42
C LYS A 39 -13.79 1.41 0.90
N SER A 40 -12.64 0.74 0.96
CA SER A 40 -12.55 -0.65 1.44
C SER A 40 -12.69 -0.81 2.95
N MET A 41 -12.52 0.26 3.74
CA MET A 41 -12.48 0.19 5.21
C MET A 41 -13.76 -0.39 5.81
N ILE A 42 -14.93 -0.05 5.28
CA ILE A 42 -16.22 -0.60 5.75
C ILE A 42 -16.20 -2.14 5.70
N ARG A 43 -15.72 -2.71 4.60
CA ARG A 43 -15.63 -4.17 4.43
C ARG A 43 -14.60 -4.82 5.36
N ARG A 44 -13.53 -4.10 5.70
CA ARG A 44 -12.51 -4.56 6.66
C ARG A 44 -13.07 -4.60 8.08
N ILE A 45 -13.83 -3.58 8.47
CA ILE A 45 -14.54 -3.53 9.76
C ILE A 45 -15.56 -4.68 9.84
N ASP A 46 -16.38 -4.89 8.81
CA ASP A 46 -17.32 -6.02 8.76
C ASP A 46 -16.61 -7.37 8.93
N ALA A 47 -15.41 -7.51 8.35
CA ALA A 47 -14.61 -8.73 8.50
C ALA A 47 -14.16 -8.92 9.96
N VAL A 48 -13.75 -7.86 10.65
CA VAL A 48 -13.35 -7.91 12.07
C VAL A 48 -14.55 -8.25 12.95
N LEU A 49 -15.72 -7.66 12.69
CA LEU A 49 -16.96 -7.96 13.42
C LEU A 49 -17.36 -9.43 13.26
N LYS A 50 -17.33 -9.96 12.03
CA LYS A 50 -17.58 -11.38 11.76
C LYS A 50 -16.54 -12.29 12.42
N ALA A 51 -15.29 -11.84 12.47
CA ALA A 51 -14.21 -12.52 13.16
C ALA A 51 -14.23 -12.30 14.67
N ARG A 52 -15.22 -11.63 15.26
CA ARG A 52 -15.30 -11.35 16.71
C ARG A 52 -14.03 -10.71 17.27
N GLY A 53 -13.40 -9.83 16.50
CA GLY A 53 -12.17 -9.14 16.90
C GLY A 53 -10.87 -9.90 16.59
N TYR A 54 -10.92 -11.13 16.08
CA TYR A 54 -9.74 -11.88 15.65
C TYR A 54 -9.20 -11.39 14.29
N LEU A 55 -7.98 -11.83 13.96
CA LEU A 55 -7.28 -11.47 12.72
C LEU A 55 -8.15 -11.75 11.47
N THR A 56 -8.07 -10.84 10.50
CA THR A 56 -8.73 -10.99 9.20
C THR A 56 -7.69 -11.11 8.07
N ARG A 57 -8.14 -11.38 6.84
CA ARG A 57 -7.24 -11.50 5.67
C ARG A 57 -6.59 -10.17 5.23
N TYR A 58 -6.91 -9.08 5.92
CA TYR A 58 -6.65 -7.70 5.52
C TYR A 58 -5.45 -7.08 6.19
#